data_AF-A0A2E1I8R8-F1
#
_entry.id   AF-A0A2E1I8R8-F1
#
_cell.length_a   1.000
_cell.length_b   1.000
_cell.length_c   1.000
_cell.angle_alpha   90.00
_cell.angle_beta   90.00
_cell.angle_gamma   90.00
#
_symmetry.space_group_name_H-M   'P 1'
#
loop_
_entity.id
_entity.type
_entity.pdbx_description
1 polymer ?
#
loop_
_entity_poly.entity_id
_entity_poly.type
_entity_poly.pdbx_seq_one_letter_code
_entity_poly.pdbx_strand_id
1 'polypeptide(L)' 'MTQESEKKQRGLTLLIESLHKPDTKLRSCAYNQDCFEELMFYRQEIIDHCHQKLKELQNE' A
#
# COMPACT_ATOMS: atom_id res chain seq x y z
N MET A 1 -18.33 -16.17 -2.29
CA MET A 1 -17.51 -15.04 -2.78
C MET A 1 -17.87 -14.81 -4.24
N THR A 2 -18.29 -13.59 -4.60
CA THR A 2 -18.67 -13.25 -6.00
C THR A 2 -17.43 -12.97 -6.85
N GLN A 3 -17.55 -13.08 -8.19
CA GLN A 3 -16.46 -12.72 -9.11
C GLN A 3 -15.97 -11.26 -8.92
N GLU A 4 -16.87 -10.37 -8.49
CA GLU A 4 -16.54 -8.98 -8.18
C GLU A 4 -15.71 -8.86 -6.89
N SER A 5 -16.05 -9.61 -5.83
CA SER A 5 -15.28 -9.66 -4.58
C SER A 5 -13.84 -10.14 -4.83
N GLU A 6 -13.67 -11.19 -5.64
CA GLU A 6 -12.33 -11.71 -5.99
C GLU A 6 -11.47 -10.72 -6.79
N LYS A 7 -12.09 -9.88 -7.63
CA LYS A 7 -11.38 -8.81 -8.35
C LYS A 7 -10.93 -7.71 -7.38
N LYS A 8 -11.78 -7.33 -6.42
CA LYS A 8 -11.45 -6.32 -5.39
C LYS A 8 -10.30 -6.79 -4.51
N GLN A 9 -10.35 -8.02 -4.01
CA GLN A 9 -9.29 -8.61 -3.20
C GLN A 9 -7.95 -8.66 -3.96
N ARG A 10 -7.95 -9.17 -5.20
CA ARG A 10 -6.72 -9.22 -6.02
C ARG A 10 -6.15 -7.83 -6.30
N GLY A 11 -7.00 -6.86 -6.63
CA GLY A 11 -6.57 -5.49 -6.86
C GLY A 11 -5.90 -4.88 -5.63
N LEU A 12 -6.47 -5.10 -4.45
CA LEU A 12 -5.90 -4.63 -3.19
C LEU A 12 -4.59 -5.33 -2.83
N THR A 13 -4.48 -6.64 -3.06
CA THR A 13 -3.22 -7.39 -2.88
C THR A 13 -2.10 -6.83 -3.77
N LEU A 14 -2.39 -6.57 -5.05
CA LEU A 14 -1.41 -5.98 -5.98
C LEU A 14 -1.00 -4.57 -5.54
N LEU A 15 -1.92 -3.78 -4.98
CA LEU A 15 -1.60 -2.46 -4.41
C LEU A 15 -0.65 -2.59 -3.21
N ILE A 16 -0.90 -3.52 -2.29
CA ILE A 16 -0.01 -3.77 -1.14
C ILE A 16 1.40 -4.13 -1.63
N GLU A 17 1.51 -5.06 -2.60
CA GLU A 17 2.80 -5.38 -3.22
C GLU A 17 3.49 -4.16 -3.85
N SER A 18 2.71 -3.30 -4.52
CA SER A 18 3.21 -2.06 -5.12
C SER A 18 3.74 -1.09 -4.08
N LEU A 19 3.08 -0.94 -2.94
CA LEU A 19 3.52 -0.08 -1.83
C LEU A 19 4.80 -0.63 -1.18
N HIS A 20 4.96 -1.95 -1.15
CA HIS A 20 6.20 -2.56 -0.65
C HIS A 20 7.39 -2.28 -1.57
N LYS A 21 7.17 -2.20 -2.89
CA LYS A 21 8.20 -1.93 -3.88
C LYS A 21 8.66 -0.46 -3.79
N PRO A 22 9.97 -0.21 -3.64
CA PRO A 22 10.48 1.15 -3.58
C PRO A 22 10.52 1.80 -4.96
N ASP A 23 10.03 3.04 -5.06
CA ASP A 23 10.38 3.93 -6.17
C ASP A 23 11.68 4.67 -5.83
N THR A 24 12.77 4.31 -6.50
CA THR A 24 14.10 4.87 -6.21
C THR A 24 14.18 6.35 -6.52
N LYS A 25 13.47 6.85 -7.55
CA LYS A 25 13.47 8.27 -7.92
C LYS A 25 12.75 9.10 -6.86
N LEU A 26 11.58 8.65 -6.40
CA LEU A 26 10.84 9.34 -5.35
C LEU A 26 11.59 9.32 -4.01
N ARG A 27 12.28 8.22 -3.69
CA ARG A 27 13.12 8.17 -2.48
C ARG A 27 14.28 9.15 -2.52
N SER A 28 14.99 9.25 -3.65
CA SER A 28 16.02 10.28 -3.82
C SER A 28 15.45 11.70 -3.68
N CYS A 29 14.24 11.93 -4.21
CA CYS A 29 13.53 13.19 -4.05
C CYS A 29 13.25 13.52 -2.58
N ALA A 30 12.84 12.52 -1.79
CA ALA A 30 12.56 12.69 -0.37
C ALA A 30 13.83 12.98 0.46
N TYR A 31 14.97 12.36 0.11
CA TYR A 31 16.26 12.73 0.71
C TYR A 31 16.66 14.18 0.37
N ASN A 32 16.47 14.62 -0.87
CA ASN A 32 16.79 15.99 -1.28
C ASN A 32 15.88 17.05 -0.64
N GLN A 33 14.73 16.63 -0.11
CA GLN A 33 13.73 17.49 0.55
C GLN A 33 13.69 17.28 2.07
N ASP A 34 14.63 16.52 2.64
CA ASP A 34 14.70 16.20 4.07
C ASP A 34 13.40 15.59 4.63
N CYS A 35 12.68 14.79 3.82
CA CYS A 35 11.38 14.20 4.18
C CYS A 35 11.31 12.66 4.01
N PHE A 36 12.46 11.99 4.07
CA PHE A 36 12.53 10.54 3.88
C PHE A 36 11.85 9.75 5.01
N GLU A 37 11.97 10.20 6.25
CA GLU A 37 11.37 9.52 7.41
C GLU A 37 9.84 9.60 7.36
N GLU A 38 9.31 10.78 7.02
CA GLU A 38 7.88 11.03 6.82
C GLU A 38 7.33 10.19 5.67
N LEU A 39 8.07 10.10 4.54
CA LEU A 39 7.70 9.20 3.44
C LEU A 39 7.55 7.75 3.91
N MET A 40 8.49 7.27 4.72
CA MET A 40 8.45 5.89 5.24
C MET A 40 7.34 5.69 6.28
N PHE A 41 7.08 6.68 7.12
CA PHE A 41 5.96 6.70 8.06
C PHE A 41 4.62 6.57 7.34
N TYR A 42 4.33 7.47 6.40
CA TYR A 42 3.07 7.44 5.65
C TYR A 42 2.93 6.17 4.80
N ARG A 43 4.03 5.68 4.21
CA ARG A 43 4.02 4.39 3.51
C ARG A 43 3.53 3.26 4.43
N GLN A 44 4.01 3.21 5.67
CA GLN A 44 3.61 2.19 6.63
C GLN A 44 2.13 2.33 7.01
N GLU A 45 1.67 3.55 7.30
CA GLU A 45 0.26 3.80 7.62
C GLU A 45 -0.68 3.33 6.50
N ILE A 46 -0.33 3.59 5.23
CA ILE A 46 -1.14 3.17 4.09
C ILE A 46 -1.10 1.65 3.90
N ILE A 47 0.05 1.00 4.10
CA ILE A 47 0.16 -0.47 4.04
C ILE A 47 -0.76 -1.11 5.10
N ASP A 48 -0.73 -0.59 6.33
CA ASP A 48 -1.56 -1.09 7.43
C ASP A 48 -3.05 -0.88 7.15
N HIS A 49 -3.42 0.29 6.61
CA HIS A 49 -4.77 0.57 6.16
C HIS A 49 -5.23 -0.42 5.07
N CYS A 50 -4.39 -0.69 4.07
CA CYS A 50 -4.71 -1.66 3.02
C CYS A 50 -4.87 -3.08 3.58
N HIS A 51 -4.04 -3.50 4.54
CA HIS A 51 -4.20 -4.81 5.19
C HIS A 51 -5.50 -4.90 6.01
N GLN A 52 -5.87 -3.84 6.73
CA GLN A 52 -7.12 -3.79 7.45
C GLN A 52 -8.31 -3.89 6.48
N LYS A 53 -8.25 -3.16 5.36
CA LYS A 53 -9.28 -3.23 4.32
C LYS A 53 -9.38 -4.62 3.67
N LEU A 54 -8.24 -5.30 3.50
CA LEU A 54 -8.23 -6.65 2.95
C LEU A 54 -8.94 -7.65 3.88
N LYS A 55 -8.74 -7.53 5.20
CA LYS A 55 -9.45 -8.35 6.20
C LYS A 55 -10.95 -8.11 6.16
N GLU A 56 -11.39 -6.86 6.05
CA GLU A 56 -12.81 -6.52 5.90
C GLU A 56 -13.42 -7.21 4.67
N LEU A 57 -12.76 -7.12 3.51
CA LEU A 57 -13.20 -7.75 2.26
C LEU A 57 -13.20 -9.29 2.30
N GLN A 58 -12.47 -9.90 3.23
CA GLN A 58 -12.46 -11.35 3.44
C GLN A 58 -13.57 -11.82 4.38
N ASN A 59 -14.09 -10.92 5.21
CA ASN A 59 -15.15 -11.19 6.17
C ASN A 59 -16.56 -10.89 5.61
N GLU A 60 -16.64 -10.26 4.42
CA GLU A 60 -17.85 -9.99 3.63
C GLU A 60 -18.19 -11.14 2.67
#